data_AF-A0AAV2T579-F1
#
_entry.id   AF-A0AAV2T579-F1
#
_cell.length_a   1.000
_cell.length_b   1.000
_cell.length_c   1.000
_cell.angle_alpha   90.00
_cell.angle_beta   90.00
_cell.angle_gamma   90.00
#
_symmetry.space_group_name_H-M   'P 1'
#
loop_
_entity.id
_entity.type
_entity.pdbx_description
1 polymer ?
#
loop_
_entity_poly.entity_id
_entity_poly.type
_entity_poly.pdbx_seq_one_letter_code
_entity_poly.pdbx_strand_id
1 'polypeptide(L)'
;MSNRVLTELVCLPFFKGKVREKNFTICDVGGTWQEDVDPTTKETICICMPHREGQYCNMSVDACKARVQHPFLPNGGLEEAGNVACNVNYEGNICESFTSESGSVHYKCTCNGITWDKDSKMNYDNCLKRRTMCDSIVCVYGQCVSNEIGTEVKCVCERGYSGYMCSEWVGIWSEWSPWDKCRPACGKVRLSVRTHDCISMVNDSSDQKPCLGASVEYSTCVEHPCSNYGGTFISTYFSFRQNSITAAIAGAAVACSFMTVMWLMFMWNAVAKPFSDILHEMLRRRNHQ
;
A
#
# COMPACT_ATOMS: atom_id res chain seq x y z
N MET A 1 -80.95 -19.03 87.61
CA MET A 1 -80.02 -17.90 87.44
C MET A 1 -80.38 -17.11 86.20
N SER A 2 -80.74 -15.85 86.41
CA SER A 2 -80.71 -14.67 85.52
C SER A 2 -81.37 -14.65 84.12
N ASN A 3 -82.34 -13.72 84.04
CA ASN A 3 -82.94 -13.01 82.91
C ASN A 3 -81.99 -12.50 81.79
N ARG A 4 -82.56 -12.35 80.57
CA ARG A 4 -82.65 -11.15 79.66
C ARG A 4 -83.06 -11.66 78.25
N VAL A 5 -84.19 -11.36 77.59
CA VAL A 5 -85.04 -10.17 77.34
C VAL A 5 -84.44 -9.18 76.32
N LEU A 6 -85.21 -8.97 75.21
CA LEU A 6 -85.29 -7.80 74.28
C LEU A 6 -84.11 -7.57 73.29
N THR A 7 -84.21 -7.08 72.04
CA THR A 7 -85.27 -6.73 71.06
C THR A 7 -84.57 -6.33 69.74
N GLU A 8 -85.32 -6.44 68.63
CA GLU A 8 -85.42 -5.57 67.44
C GLU A 8 -84.24 -4.81 66.79
N LEU A 9 -84.37 -4.77 65.46
CA LEU A 9 -83.65 -4.01 64.44
C LEU A 9 -83.49 -2.52 64.77
N VAL A 10 -82.29 -1.99 64.48
CA VAL A 10 -82.11 -0.59 64.09
C VAL A 10 -81.20 -0.54 62.86
N CYS A 11 -81.75 -0.07 61.75
CA CYS A 11 -81.00 0.34 60.56
C CYS A 11 -80.17 1.59 60.87
N LEU A 12 -78.86 1.57 60.59
CA LEU A 12 -78.07 2.78 60.38
C LEU A 12 -77.22 2.64 59.11
N PRO A 13 -77.13 3.71 58.31
CA PRO A 13 -76.61 3.65 56.95
C PRO A 13 -75.08 3.53 56.95
N PHE A 14 -74.59 2.68 56.04
CA PHE A 14 -73.19 2.64 55.64
C PHE A 14 -72.73 4.03 55.21
N PHE A 15 -71.76 4.58 55.95
CA PHE A 15 -70.98 5.74 55.55
C PHE A 15 -70.42 5.51 54.13
N LYS A 16 -70.81 6.35 53.17
CA LYS A 16 -70.06 6.56 51.92
C LYS A 16 -68.72 7.21 52.26
N GLY A 17 -67.76 6.41 52.71
CA GLY A 17 -66.36 6.80 52.72
C GLY A 17 -65.85 6.87 51.29
N LYS A 18 -65.40 8.05 50.86
CA LYS A 18 -64.65 8.28 49.62
C LYS A 18 -63.65 7.14 49.41
N VAL A 19 -63.86 6.34 48.36
CA VAL A 19 -62.76 5.60 47.75
C VAL A 19 -61.87 6.69 47.15
N ARG A 20 -60.79 7.06 47.86
CA ARG A 20 -59.67 7.71 47.21
C ARG A 20 -59.19 6.72 46.16
N GLU A 21 -59.37 7.07 44.89
CA GLU A 21 -58.61 6.45 43.80
C GLU A 21 -57.14 6.48 44.23
N LYS A 22 -56.59 5.30 44.54
CA LYS A 22 -55.15 5.13 44.61
C LYS A 22 -54.68 5.36 43.17
N ASN A 23 -54.11 6.54 42.90
CA ASN A 23 -53.28 6.73 41.72
C ASN A 23 -52.21 5.62 41.75
N PHE A 24 -52.38 4.62 40.89
CA PHE A 24 -51.29 3.76 40.50
C PHE A 24 -50.35 4.63 39.66
N THR A 25 -49.24 5.07 40.24
CA THR A 25 -48.16 5.68 39.47
C THR A 25 -47.65 4.64 38.50
N ILE A 26 -47.81 4.92 37.21
CA ILE A 26 -47.45 4.04 36.09
C ILE A 26 -45.93 3.90 36.01
N CYS A 27 -45.21 4.96 36.36
CA CYS A 27 -43.76 5.02 36.39
C CYS A 27 -43.19 4.59 37.76
N ASP A 28 -42.02 3.93 37.77
CA ASP A 28 -41.32 3.59 39.00
C ASP A 28 -40.85 4.85 39.73
N VAL A 29 -41.30 5.03 40.97
CA VAL A 29 -41.02 6.25 41.76
C VAL A 29 -39.53 6.41 42.07
N GLY A 30 -38.79 5.31 42.18
CA GLY A 30 -37.35 5.32 42.46
C GLY A 30 -36.48 5.46 41.21
N GLY A 31 -37.03 5.22 40.02
CA GLY A 31 -36.30 5.18 38.77
C GLY A 31 -36.66 6.24 37.75
N THR A 32 -37.71 7.02 38.01
CA THR A 32 -38.20 8.05 37.10
C THR A 32 -37.64 9.42 37.48
N TRP A 33 -37.02 10.11 36.52
CA TRP A 33 -36.54 11.47 36.69
C TRP A 33 -37.66 12.49 36.44
N GLN A 34 -38.43 12.30 35.37
CA GLN A 34 -39.55 13.16 35.02
C GLN A 34 -40.65 12.35 34.32
N GLU A 35 -41.90 12.67 34.63
CA GLU A 35 -43.06 12.19 33.87
C GLU A 35 -43.41 13.24 32.81
N ASP A 36 -43.62 12.79 31.58
CA ASP A 36 -44.14 13.60 30.50
C ASP A 36 -45.45 13.00 29.98
N VAL A 37 -46.28 13.79 29.29
CA VAL A 37 -47.54 13.32 28.74
C VAL A 37 -47.53 13.56 27.24
N ASP A 38 -47.67 12.48 26.47
CA ASP A 38 -47.76 12.57 25.01
C ASP A 38 -48.98 13.44 24.63
N PRO A 39 -48.78 14.56 23.90
CA PRO A 39 -49.85 15.49 23.57
C PRO A 39 -50.91 14.89 22.61
N THR A 40 -50.56 13.82 21.90
CA THR A 40 -51.38 13.14 20.90
C THR A 40 -52.15 11.96 21.49
N THR A 41 -51.47 11.05 22.20
CA THR A 41 -52.09 9.84 22.75
C THR A 41 -52.64 10.05 24.16
N LYS A 42 -52.23 11.14 24.84
CA LYS A 42 -52.45 11.38 26.29
C LYS A 42 -51.88 10.27 27.17
N GLU A 43 -50.93 9.48 26.66
CA GLU A 43 -50.22 8.47 27.44
C GLU A 43 -49.11 9.11 28.27
N THR A 44 -48.88 8.59 29.48
CA THR A 44 -47.77 9.00 30.34
C THR A 44 -46.48 8.33 29.87
N ILE A 45 -45.46 9.14 29.59
CA ILE A 45 -44.11 8.73 29.23
C ILE A 45 -43.21 8.93 30.44
N CYS A 46 -42.55 7.86 30.89
CA CYS A 46 -41.61 7.91 32.00
C CYS A 46 -40.20 8.21 31.48
N ILE A 47 -39.64 9.36 31.84
CA ILE A 47 -38.23 9.70 31.55
C ILE A 47 -37.37 9.13 32.68
N CYS A 48 -36.61 8.09 32.39
CA CYS A 48 -35.86 7.35 33.40
C CYS A 48 -34.59 8.06 33.86
N MET A 49 -34.18 7.79 35.11
CA MET A 49 -32.84 8.13 35.58
C MET A 49 -31.77 7.36 34.79
N PRO A 50 -30.51 7.85 34.71
CA PRO A 50 -29.48 7.23 33.88
C PRO A 50 -29.17 5.75 34.16
N HIS A 51 -29.47 5.26 35.36
CA HIS A 51 -29.26 3.86 35.77
C HIS A 51 -30.51 2.97 35.65
N ARG A 52 -31.59 3.49 35.05
CA ARG A 52 -32.87 2.80 34.87
C ARG A 52 -33.32 2.83 33.42
N GLU A 53 -34.02 1.79 33.01
CA GLU A 53 -34.55 1.63 31.66
C GLU A 53 -35.94 0.97 31.66
N GLY A 54 -36.52 0.89 30.46
CA GLY A 54 -37.86 0.37 30.22
C GLY A 54 -38.93 1.45 30.19
N GLN A 55 -40.11 1.08 29.68
CA GLN A 55 -41.26 1.98 29.56
C GLN A 55 -41.69 2.59 30.90
N TYR A 56 -41.44 1.87 32.01
CA TYR A 56 -41.83 2.26 33.36
C TYR A 56 -40.64 2.52 34.30
N CYS A 57 -39.41 2.58 33.76
CA CYS A 57 -38.18 2.83 34.53
C CYS A 57 -37.91 1.87 35.70
N ASN A 58 -38.44 0.65 35.63
CA ASN A 58 -38.32 -0.37 36.69
C ASN A 58 -37.14 -1.33 36.49
N MET A 59 -36.53 -1.33 35.30
CA MET A 59 -35.38 -2.18 34.99
C MET A 59 -34.08 -1.39 35.20
N SER A 60 -33.01 -2.07 35.60
CA SER A 60 -31.69 -1.44 35.71
C SER A 60 -30.97 -1.53 34.38
N VAL A 61 -30.26 -0.45 34.02
CA VAL A 61 -29.48 -0.42 32.78
C VAL A 61 -28.29 -1.37 32.86
N ASP A 62 -28.09 -2.13 31.79
CA ASP A 62 -26.93 -3.01 31.62
C ASP A 62 -25.89 -2.34 30.71
N ALA A 63 -24.86 -1.75 31.32
CA ALA A 63 -23.74 -1.08 30.65
C ALA A 63 -22.97 -2.00 29.69
N CYS A 64 -23.05 -3.31 29.90
CA CYS A 64 -22.41 -4.28 29.01
C CYS A 64 -23.19 -4.40 27.69
N LYS A 65 -24.51 -4.32 27.72
CA LYS A 65 -25.34 -4.52 26.52
C LYS A 65 -25.55 -3.26 25.71
N ALA A 66 -25.69 -2.12 26.37
CA ALA A 66 -26.07 -0.87 25.73
C ALA A 66 -25.05 0.24 25.98
N ARG A 67 -24.83 1.08 24.97
CA ARG A 67 -24.08 2.32 25.11
C ARG A 67 -24.98 3.38 25.76
N VAL A 68 -24.78 3.58 27.06
CA VAL A 68 -25.59 4.51 27.86
C VAL A 68 -25.15 5.95 27.62
N GLN A 69 -26.03 6.77 27.04
CA GLN A 69 -25.79 8.20 26.83
C GLN A 69 -26.82 9.03 27.56
N HIS A 70 -26.37 10.05 28.28
CA HIS A 70 -27.27 10.97 28.98
C HIS A 70 -26.57 12.32 29.25
N PRO A 71 -27.24 13.48 29.07
CA PRO A 71 -26.65 14.80 29.33
C PRO A 71 -26.17 15.01 30.78
N PHE A 72 -26.78 14.31 31.74
CA PHE A 72 -26.40 14.36 33.15
C PHE A 72 -25.28 13.39 33.54
N LEU A 73 -24.84 12.51 32.62
CA LEU A 73 -23.69 11.64 32.87
C LEU A 73 -22.39 12.40 32.56
N PRO A 74 -21.29 12.10 33.28
CA PRO A 74 -19.99 12.67 32.96
C PRO A 74 -19.62 12.35 31.50
N ASN A 75 -19.10 13.36 30.78
CA ASN A 75 -18.77 13.30 29.34
C ASN A 75 -19.94 12.88 28.43
N GLY A 76 -21.20 12.98 28.90
CA GLY A 76 -22.37 12.56 28.14
C GLY A 76 -22.68 11.06 28.19
N GLY A 77 -21.92 10.27 28.97
CA GLY A 77 -22.15 8.84 29.18
C GLY A 77 -20.96 7.97 28.77
N LEU A 78 -21.25 6.74 28.33
CA LEU A 78 -20.27 5.74 27.93
C LEU A 78 -19.83 5.95 26.48
N GLU A 79 -18.52 5.83 26.26
CA GLU A 79 -17.92 5.90 24.92
C GLU A 79 -18.32 4.71 24.05
N GLU A 80 -18.47 3.52 24.65
CA GLU A 80 -18.82 2.29 23.96
C GLU A 80 -19.59 1.34 24.90
N ALA A 81 -20.39 0.43 24.33
CA ALA A 81 -21.04 -0.63 25.11
C ALA A 81 -20.01 -1.64 25.65
N GLY A 82 -20.18 -2.07 26.91
CA GLY A 82 -19.18 -2.88 27.60
C GLY A 82 -18.89 -4.23 26.94
N ASN A 83 -19.86 -4.91 26.33
CA ASN A 83 -19.61 -6.17 25.62
C ASN A 83 -18.70 -5.98 24.41
N VAL A 84 -18.82 -4.84 23.73
CA VAL A 84 -17.97 -4.48 22.59
C VAL A 84 -16.59 -4.10 23.10
N ALA A 85 -16.51 -3.22 24.11
CA ALA A 85 -15.25 -2.77 24.70
C ALA A 85 -14.44 -3.91 25.34
N CYS A 86 -15.11 -4.80 26.09
CA CYS A 86 -14.48 -5.96 26.72
C CYS A 86 -14.28 -7.12 25.74
N ASN A 87 -14.73 -7.01 24.49
CA ASN A 87 -14.57 -8.03 23.46
C ASN A 87 -15.03 -9.43 23.92
N VAL A 88 -16.23 -9.50 24.51
CA VAL A 88 -16.75 -10.70 25.23
C VAL A 88 -17.04 -11.89 24.32
N ASN A 89 -17.06 -11.68 23.00
CA ASN A 89 -17.22 -12.75 22.01
C ASN A 89 -16.03 -13.72 21.98
N TYR A 90 -14.88 -13.31 22.52
CA TYR A 90 -13.70 -14.17 22.65
C TYR A 90 -13.65 -14.81 24.04
N GLU A 91 -13.34 -16.10 24.07
CA GLU A 91 -13.34 -16.89 25.29
C GLU A 91 -12.43 -16.28 26.37
N GLY A 92 -12.99 -16.15 27.57
CA GLY A 92 -12.30 -15.69 28.77
C GLY A 92 -12.40 -14.19 29.05
N ASN A 93 -12.86 -13.37 28.11
CA ASN A 93 -13.15 -11.96 28.37
C ASN A 93 -14.52 -11.79 29.05
N ILE A 94 -14.61 -10.97 30.09
CA ILE A 94 -15.83 -10.78 30.89
C ILE A 94 -16.12 -9.28 31.02
N CYS A 95 -17.39 -8.91 30.88
CA CYS A 95 -17.91 -7.58 31.17
C CYS A 95 -18.81 -7.62 32.41
N GLU A 96 -18.59 -6.70 33.34
CA GLU A 96 -19.44 -6.51 34.52
C GLU A 96 -20.00 -5.07 34.53
N SER A 97 -21.33 -4.95 34.48
CA SER A 97 -22.03 -3.67 34.63
C SER A 97 -22.20 -3.32 36.10
N PHE A 98 -21.98 -2.06 36.46
CA PHE A 98 -22.20 -1.56 37.81
C PHE A 98 -22.66 -0.09 37.82
N THR A 99 -23.27 0.33 38.93
CA THR A 99 -23.69 1.71 39.15
C THR A 99 -22.85 2.32 40.26
N SER A 100 -22.29 3.51 40.04
CA SER A 100 -21.55 4.24 41.07
C SER A 100 -22.48 4.79 42.15
N GLU A 101 -21.91 5.22 43.28
CA GLU A 101 -22.66 5.90 44.34
C GLU A 101 -23.39 7.17 43.86
N SER A 102 -22.88 7.81 42.81
CA SER A 102 -23.50 8.99 42.16
C SER A 102 -24.65 8.63 41.23
N GLY A 103 -25.01 7.35 41.09
CA GLY A 103 -26.04 6.88 40.15
C GLY A 103 -25.59 6.83 38.70
N SER A 104 -24.28 6.94 38.43
CA SER A 104 -23.70 6.83 37.09
C SER A 104 -23.50 5.37 36.72
N VAL A 105 -23.80 5.01 35.47
CA VAL A 105 -23.66 3.65 34.97
C VAL A 105 -22.26 3.46 34.37
N HIS A 106 -21.58 2.39 34.77
CA HIS A 106 -20.24 2.02 34.32
C HIS A 106 -20.14 0.53 34.05
N TYR A 107 -19.07 0.11 33.37
CA TYR A 107 -18.70 -1.29 33.26
C TYR A 107 -17.22 -1.47 33.56
N LYS A 108 -16.85 -2.72 33.87
CA LYS A 108 -15.46 -3.15 34.06
C LYS A 108 -15.19 -4.38 33.21
N CYS A 109 -14.02 -4.39 32.58
CA CYS A 109 -13.57 -5.51 31.78
C CYS A 109 -12.56 -6.36 32.55
N THR A 110 -12.74 -7.68 32.49
CA THR A 110 -11.72 -8.64 32.90
C THR A 110 -11.26 -9.39 31.65
N CYS A 111 -10.04 -9.12 31.21
CA CYS A 111 -9.50 -9.69 29.99
C CYS A 111 -8.95 -11.10 30.23
N ASN A 112 -9.02 -11.95 29.20
CA ASN A 112 -8.27 -13.18 29.12
C ASN A 112 -6.78 -12.84 28.97
N GLY A 113 -6.08 -12.71 30.09
CA GLY A 113 -4.67 -12.32 30.14
C GLY A 113 -3.70 -13.26 29.39
N ILE A 114 -4.17 -14.32 28.74
CA ILE A 114 -3.38 -15.13 27.81
C ILE A 114 -3.35 -14.49 26.42
N THR A 115 -4.49 -13.99 25.93
CA THR A 115 -4.69 -13.57 24.52
C THR A 115 -5.06 -12.10 24.36
N TRP A 116 -5.64 -11.48 25.39
CA TRP A 116 -6.13 -10.11 25.35
C TRP A 116 -5.68 -9.34 26.59
N ASP A 117 -5.24 -8.12 26.37
CA ASP A 117 -4.90 -7.14 27.39
C ASP A 117 -5.69 -5.85 27.11
N LYS A 118 -5.62 -4.92 28.07
CA LYS A 118 -6.17 -3.58 27.93
C LYS A 118 -5.39 -2.79 26.88
N ASP A 119 -6.11 -2.17 25.93
CA ASP A 119 -5.52 -1.19 25.04
C ASP A 119 -5.38 0.15 25.76
N SER A 120 -4.13 0.54 26.04
CA SER A 120 -3.78 1.80 26.70
C SER A 120 -3.96 3.03 25.81
N LYS A 121 -4.19 2.85 24.50
CA LYS A 121 -4.54 3.96 23.59
C LYS A 121 -5.96 4.47 23.82
N MET A 122 -6.81 3.66 24.43
CA MET A 122 -8.20 3.99 24.72
C MET A 122 -8.34 4.47 26.17
N ASN A 123 -9.16 5.51 26.37
CA ASN A 123 -9.36 6.14 27.69
C ASN A 123 -10.46 5.46 28.53
N TYR A 124 -10.94 4.28 28.12
CA TYR A 124 -11.96 3.50 28.82
C TYR A 124 -11.49 2.07 29.03
N ASP A 125 -12.13 1.35 29.97
CA ASP A 125 -11.76 -0.03 30.26
C ASP A 125 -12.12 -0.95 29.11
N ASN A 126 -11.20 -1.81 28.67
CA ASN A 126 -11.38 -2.57 27.44
C ASN A 126 -10.45 -3.79 27.40
N CYS A 127 -10.73 -4.72 26.49
CA CYS A 127 -9.88 -5.87 26.17
C CYS A 127 -9.60 -5.95 24.67
N LEU A 128 -9.24 -4.80 24.08
CA LEU A 128 -9.09 -4.65 22.63
C LEU A 128 -7.64 -4.83 22.15
N LYS A 129 -6.66 -4.88 23.07
CA LYS A 129 -5.27 -5.14 22.71
C LYS A 129 -5.03 -6.64 22.71
N ARG A 130 -4.84 -7.23 21.54
CA ARG A 130 -4.41 -8.62 21.45
C ARG A 130 -2.97 -8.76 21.93
N ARG A 131 -2.72 -9.73 22.81
CA ARG A 131 -1.37 -10.10 23.23
C ARG A 131 -0.64 -10.80 22.09
N THR A 132 0.59 -10.39 21.87
CA THR A 132 1.45 -10.98 20.86
C THR A 132 2.85 -11.20 21.42
N MET A 133 3.67 -11.98 20.73
CA MET A 133 5.08 -12.11 21.10
C MET A 133 5.83 -10.77 21.13
N CYS A 134 5.33 -9.73 20.46
CA CYS A 134 5.90 -8.38 20.53
C CYS A 134 5.78 -7.72 21.91
N ASP A 135 4.89 -8.19 22.78
CA ASP A 135 4.81 -7.69 24.15
C ASP A 135 5.99 -8.16 25.01
N SER A 136 6.69 -9.22 24.59
CA SER A 136 7.85 -9.80 25.28
C SER A 136 9.17 -9.52 24.58
N ILE A 137 9.16 -8.98 23.36
CA ILE A 137 10.34 -8.79 22.52
C ILE A 137 10.57 -7.31 22.28
N VAL A 138 11.83 -6.88 22.48
CA VAL A 138 12.26 -5.51 22.26
C VAL A 138 13.11 -5.43 21.00
N CYS A 139 12.63 -4.67 20.02
CA CYS A 139 13.44 -4.25 18.86
C CYS A 139 14.12 -2.94 19.24
N VAL A 140 15.46 -2.91 19.32
CA VAL A 140 16.19 -1.76 19.88
C VAL A 140 16.05 -0.52 19.01
N TYR A 141 16.32 -0.67 17.71
CA TYR A 141 16.16 0.38 16.70
C TYR A 141 15.25 -0.12 15.57
N GLY A 142 13.98 -0.35 15.91
CA GLY A 142 13.02 -0.95 14.99
C GLY A 142 11.63 -1.10 15.55
N GLN A 143 10.73 -1.57 14.70
CA GLN A 143 9.35 -1.88 15.06
C GLN A 143 9.16 -3.39 15.12
N CYS A 144 8.51 -3.85 16.18
CA CYS A 144 8.12 -5.26 16.30
C CYS A 144 6.84 -5.51 15.50
N VAL A 145 6.87 -6.50 14.62
CA VAL A 145 5.67 -7.00 13.92
C VAL A 145 5.48 -8.47 14.24
N SER A 146 4.22 -8.87 14.39
CA SER A 146 3.85 -10.27 14.59
C SER A 146 2.89 -10.75 13.51
N ASN A 147 2.76 -12.07 13.35
CA ASN A 147 1.79 -12.67 12.45
C ASN A 147 0.35 -12.48 12.95
N GLU A 148 -0.65 -12.83 12.13
CA GLU A 148 -2.08 -12.66 12.47
C GLU A 148 -2.50 -13.41 13.75
N ILE A 149 -1.78 -14.46 14.13
CA ILE A 149 -2.06 -15.27 15.32
C ILE A 149 -1.34 -14.71 16.56
N GLY A 150 -0.28 -13.91 16.35
CA GLY A 150 0.56 -13.33 17.40
C GLY A 150 1.70 -14.23 17.89
N THR A 151 1.95 -15.36 17.22
CA THR A 151 2.92 -16.41 17.62
C THR A 151 4.29 -16.27 16.99
N GLU A 152 4.37 -15.68 15.79
CA GLU A 152 5.62 -15.39 15.12
C GLU A 152 5.90 -13.90 15.18
N VAL A 153 7.18 -13.55 15.22
CA VAL A 153 7.65 -12.19 15.46
C VAL A 153 8.87 -11.88 14.61
N LYS A 154 8.93 -10.64 14.13
CA LYS A 154 10.07 -10.12 13.40
C LYS A 154 10.28 -8.65 13.78
N CYS A 155 11.52 -8.28 14.03
CA CYS A 155 11.88 -6.87 14.10
C CYS A 155 12.11 -6.31 12.69
N VAL A 156 11.37 -5.26 12.36
CA VAL A 156 11.61 -4.44 11.16
C VAL A 156 12.52 -3.31 11.58
N CYS A 157 13.80 -3.40 11.20
CA CYS A 157 14.82 -2.45 11.62
C CYS A 157 14.69 -1.11 10.92
N GLU A 158 15.05 -0.05 11.65
CA GLU A 158 15.22 1.28 11.10
C GLU A 158 16.42 1.33 10.13
N ARG A 159 16.47 2.39 9.31
CA ARG A 159 17.53 2.55 8.30
C ARG A 159 18.91 2.57 8.99
N GLY A 160 19.80 1.70 8.53
CA GLY A 160 21.15 1.58 9.06
C GLY A 160 21.32 0.59 10.20
N TYR A 161 20.24 -0.04 10.68
CA TYR A 161 20.30 -1.09 11.69
C TYR A 161 19.97 -2.46 11.11
N SER A 162 20.57 -3.50 11.70
CA SER A 162 20.38 -4.90 11.31
C SER A 162 20.48 -5.82 12.54
N GLY A 163 20.40 -7.12 12.29
CA GLY A 163 20.36 -8.17 13.30
C GLY A 163 18.93 -8.49 13.73
N TYR A 164 18.79 -9.57 14.50
CA TYR A 164 17.48 -10.10 14.90
C TYR A 164 16.66 -9.11 15.74
N MET A 165 17.33 -8.31 16.58
CA MET A 165 16.71 -7.28 17.43
C MET A 165 17.05 -5.84 17.00
N CYS A 166 17.58 -5.65 15.79
CA CYS A 166 17.98 -4.34 15.28
C CYS A 166 19.00 -3.61 16.16
N SER A 167 19.89 -4.33 16.82
CA SER A 167 20.91 -3.76 17.73
C SER A 167 22.21 -3.43 17.02
N GLU A 168 22.42 -3.93 15.80
CA GLU A 168 23.69 -3.79 15.08
C GLU A 168 23.61 -2.62 14.10
N TRP A 169 24.46 -1.61 14.29
CA TRP A 169 24.61 -0.53 13.32
C TRP A 169 25.47 -0.98 12.14
N VAL A 170 24.88 -0.99 10.94
CA VAL A 170 25.50 -1.47 9.69
C VAL A 170 25.61 -0.39 8.62
N GLY A 171 25.23 0.86 8.90
CA GLY A 171 25.37 1.97 7.95
C GLY A 171 24.22 2.10 6.95
N ILE A 172 24.04 3.31 6.43
CA ILE A 172 22.88 3.75 5.67
C ILE A 172 23.20 3.76 4.17
N TRP A 173 22.33 3.09 3.40
CA TRP A 173 22.29 3.19 1.94
C TRP A 173 21.65 4.50 1.48
N SER A 174 22.13 5.03 0.35
CA SER A 174 21.43 6.09 -0.37
C SER A 174 20.11 5.59 -0.95
N GLU A 175 19.30 6.51 -1.46
CA GLU A 175 18.21 6.10 -2.34
C GLU A 175 18.77 5.41 -3.58
N TRP A 176 18.00 4.45 -4.09
CA TRP A 176 18.30 3.80 -5.35
C TRP A 176 18.25 4.80 -6.50
N SER A 177 19.21 4.68 -7.42
CA SER A 177 19.12 5.33 -8.71
C SER A 177 17.84 4.89 -9.44
N PRO A 178 17.31 5.71 -10.38
CA PRO A 178 16.33 5.21 -11.33
C PRO A 178 16.91 4.01 -12.08
N TRP A 179 16.01 3.13 -12.54
CA TRP A 179 16.39 2.01 -13.41
C TRP A 179 17.01 2.52 -14.70
N ASP A 180 18.18 2.00 -15.05
CA ASP A 180 18.85 2.30 -16.31
C ASP A 180 18.04 1.82 -17.52
N LYS A 181 18.37 2.35 -18.69
CA LYS A 181 17.85 1.84 -19.96
C LYS A 181 18.24 0.38 -20.15
N CYS A 182 17.30 -0.43 -20.61
CA CYS A 182 17.52 -1.84 -20.91
C CYS A 182 18.64 -2.05 -21.94
N ARG A 183 19.64 -2.84 -21.57
CA ARG A 183 20.76 -3.23 -22.43
C ARG A 183 20.81 -4.75 -22.61
N PRO A 184 21.12 -5.24 -23.82
CA PRO A 184 21.17 -4.50 -25.08
C PRO A 184 19.83 -3.85 -25.45
N ALA A 185 19.85 -2.87 -26.37
CA ALA A 185 18.63 -2.14 -26.77
C ALA A 185 17.57 -3.05 -27.42
N CYS A 186 17.99 -4.18 -27.98
CA CYS A 186 17.14 -5.21 -28.54
C CYS A 186 17.69 -6.59 -28.18
N GLY A 187 16.86 -7.63 -28.30
CA GLY A 187 17.18 -9.01 -27.97
C GLY A 187 16.13 -9.62 -27.04
N LYS A 188 16.20 -10.94 -26.88
CA LYS A 188 15.31 -11.70 -26.00
C LYS A 188 15.67 -11.53 -24.52
N VAL A 189 16.97 -11.45 -24.23
CA VAL A 189 17.50 -11.25 -22.88
C VAL A 189 18.08 -9.87 -22.79
N ARG A 190 17.47 -9.03 -21.96
CA ARG A 190 17.84 -7.63 -21.77
C ARG A 190 17.73 -7.32 -20.29
N LEU A 191 18.64 -6.52 -19.77
CA LEU A 191 18.71 -6.17 -18.35
C LEU A 191 18.73 -4.66 -18.17
N SER A 192 18.03 -4.21 -17.15
CA SER A 192 18.18 -2.87 -16.57
C SER A 192 18.96 -3.00 -15.26
N VAL A 193 19.76 -1.99 -14.96
CA VAL A 193 20.60 -1.94 -13.77
C VAL A 193 20.20 -0.72 -12.95
N ARG A 194 20.22 -0.83 -11.63
CA ARG A 194 20.19 0.33 -10.73
C ARG A 194 21.27 0.18 -9.67
N THR A 195 21.73 1.31 -9.14
CA THR A 195 22.79 1.37 -8.15
C THR A 195 22.40 2.26 -6.97
N HIS A 196 23.00 2.02 -5.82
CA HIS A 196 22.94 2.91 -4.66
C HIS A 196 24.30 2.90 -3.96
N ASP A 197 24.60 3.96 -3.21
CA ASP A 197 25.89 4.16 -2.57
C ASP A 197 25.74 4.07 -1.04
N CYS A 198 26.78 3.58 -0.37
CA CYS A 198 26.80 3.52 1.09
C CYS A 198 27.22 4.87 1.66
N ILE A 199 26.25 5.66 2.15
CA ILE A 199 26.48 7.02 2.66
C ILE A 199 27.37 6.99 3.91
N SER A 200 27.22 5.97 4.75
CA SER A 200 28.00 5.85 5.99
C SER A 200 29.51 5.67 5.78
N MET A 201 29.96 5.38 4.56
CA MET A 201 31.39 5.36 4.23
C MET A 201 31.91 6.70 3.69
N VAL A 202 31.02 7.62 3.28
CA VAL A 202 31.39 8.90 2.66
C VAL A 202 31.75 9.96 3.71
N ASN A 203 31.23 9.84 4.93
CA ASN A 203 31.49 10.80 6.00
C ASN A 203 32.76 10.44 6.79
N ASP A 204 33.62 11.44 7.00
CA ASP A 204 34.93 11.37 7.68
C ASP A 204 34.80 11.24 9.23
N SER A 205 33.71 10.62 9.68
CA SER A 205 33.45 10.28 11.07
C SER A 205 34.12 8.97 11.46
N SER A 206 34.49 8.78 12.73
CA SER A 206 35.07 7.55 13.27
C SER A 206 34.19 6.28 13.13
N ASP A 207 32.93 6.44 12.75
CA ASP A 207 31.92 5.37 12.66
C ASP A 207 31.63 4.92 11.22
N GLN A 208 32.66 4.90 10.36
CA GLN A 208 32.53 4.30 9.03
C GLN A 208 32.21 2.81 9.16
N LYS A 209 31.00 2.43 8.74
CA LYS A 209 30.53 1.03 8.69
C LYS A 209 30.15 0.65 7.25
N PRO A 210 30.52 -0.56 6.81
CA PRO A 210 30.11 -1.06 5.51
C PRO A 210 28.62 -1.43 5.53
N CYS A 211 27.87 -0.89 4.56
CA CYS A 211 26.47 -1.23 4.38
C CYS A 211 26.29 -2.71 4.01
N LEU A 212 25.33 -3.39 4.65
CA LEU A 212 24.99 -4.78 4.30
C LEU A 212 24.09 -4.84 3.07
N GLY A 213 24.43 -5.71 2.12
CA GLY A 213 23.68 -5.95 0.89
C GLY A 213 24.46 -5.61 -0.38
N ALA A 214 23.83 -5.81 -1.54
CA ALA A 214 24.43 -5.49 -2.84
C ALA A 214 24.27 -4.00 -3.16
N SER A 215 25.30 -3.36 -3.70
CA SER A 215 25.25 -1.98 -4.19
C SER A 215 24.61 -1.84 -5.58
N VAL A 216 24.34 -2.96 -6.25
CA VAL A 216 23.84 -3.03 -7.63
C VAL A 216 22.74 -4.08 -7.73
N GLU A 217 21.67 -3.74 -8.44
CA GLU A 217 20.56 -4.66 -8.70
C GLU A 217 20.25 -4.73 -10.21
N TYR A 218 19.89 -5.93 -10.66
CA TYR A 218 19.55 -6.23 -12.05
C TYR A 218 18.07 -6.61 -12.16
N SER A 219 17.39 -6.08 -13.17
CA SER A 219 16.02 -6.45 -13.50
C SER A 219 15.90 -6.84 -14.97
N THR A 220 15.09 -7.86 -15.26
CA THR A 220 14.84 -8.32 -16.62
C THR A 220 13.89 -7.38 -17.35
N CYS A 221 14.28 -7.03 -18.57
CA CYS A 221 13.47 -6.23 -19.46
C CYS A 221 12.67 -7.09 -20.42
N VAL A 222 11.56 -6.54 -20.93
CA VAL A 222 10.79 -7.15 -22.00
C VAL A 222 11.67 -7.32 -23.25
N GLU A 223 11.50 -8.44 -23.94
CA GLU A 223 12.16 -8.67 -25.22
C GLU A 223 11.84 -7.53 -26.20
N HIS A 224 12.82 -7.15 -26.99
CA HIS A 224 12.60 -6.16 -28.04
C HIS A 224 13.19 -6.68 -29.33
N PRO A 225 12.42 -6.73 -30.43
CA PRO A 225 12.91 -7.25 -31.68
C PRO A 225 14.12 -6.45 -32.10
N CYS A 226 15.22 -7.14 -32.37
CA CYS A 226 16.31 -6.50 -33.07
C CYS A 226 15.85 -6.23 -34.49
N SER A 227 16.24 -5.07 -35.03
CA SER A 227 16.33 -4.95 -36.47
C SER A 227 17.20 -6.12 -36.91
N ASN A 228 16.61 -7.10 -37.59
CA ASN A 228 17.36 -8.07 -38.35
C ASN A 228 18.11 -7.25 -39.41
N TYR A 229 19.29 -6.73 -39.10
CA TYR A 229 20.28 -6.30 -40.07
C TYR A 229 20.86 -7.55 -40.75
N GLY A 230 19.98 -8.38 -41.30
CA GLY A 230 20.31 -9.43 -42.23
C GLY A 230 20.62 -8.78 -43.57
N GLY A 231 21.89 -8.49 -43.81
CA GLY A 231 22.53 -8.60 -45.12
C GLY A 231 22.17 -7.63 -46.25
N THR A 232 21.16 -6.75 -46.14
CA THR A 232 20.74 -5.96 -47.31
C THR A 232 21.55 -4.66 -47.51
N PHE A 233 21.83 -3.89 -46.46
CA PHE A 233 22.49 -2.58 -46.63
C PHE A 233 23.99 -2.70 -46.96
N ILE A 234 24.72 -3.57 -46.27
CA ILE A 234 26.15 -3.78 -46.53
C ILE A 234 26.37 -4.43 -47.91
N SER A 235 25.53 -5.42 -48.28
CA SER A 235 25.64 -6.10 -49.58
C SER A 235 25.31 -5.15 -50.74
N THR A 236 24.24 -4.34 -50.60
CA THR A 236 23.91 -3.35 -51.64
C THR A 236 25.00 -2.28 -51.78
N TYR A 237 25.52 -1.73 -50.67
CA TYR A 237 26.63 -0.77 -50.70
C TYR A 237 27.87 -1.31 -51.42
N PHE A 238 28.28 -2.55 -51.14
CA PHE A 238 29.41 -3.16 -51.83
C PHE A 238 29.10 -3.46 -53.30
N SER A 239 27.87 -3.89 -53.65
CA SER A 239 27.49 -4.14 -55.04
C SER A 239 27.49 -2.87 -55.92
N PHE A 240 27.00 -1.74 -55.38
CA PHE A 240 27.04 -0.45 -56.09
C PHE A 240 28.49 0.02 -56.28
N ARG A 241 29.36 -0.14 -55.27
CA ARG A 241 30.79 0.18 -55.41
C ARG A 241 31.48 -0.71 -56.43
N GLN A 242 31.27 -2.03 -56.39
CA GLN A 242 31.89 -2.98 -57.31
C GLN A 242 31.53 -2.63 -58.77
N ASN A 243 30.24 -2.40 -59.05
CA ASN A 243 29.75 -2.06 -60.39
C ASN A 243 30.31 -0.72 -60.89
N SER A 244 30.45 0.28 -60.00
CA SER A 244 31.03 1.58 -60.37
C SER A 244 32.52 1.48 -60.73
N ILE A 245 33.29 0.66 -60.01
CA ILE A 245 34.72 0.46 -60.27
C ILE A 245 34.91 -0.32 -61.58
N THR A 246 34.13 -1.39 -61.80
CA THR A 246 34.18 -2.16 -63.04
C THR A 246 33.82 -1.31 -64.26
N ALA A 247 32.81 -0.45 -64.16
CA ALA A 247 32.44 0.47 -65.24
C ALA A 247 33.54 1.51 -65.53
N ALA A 248 34.19 2.05 -64.49
CA ALA A 248 35.29 2.99 -64.64
C ALA A 248 36.51 2.35 -65.32
N ILE A 249 36.88 1.13 -64.93
CA ILE A 249 37.99 0.38 -65.54
C ILE A 249 37.68 0.04 -67.00
N ALA A 250 36.47 -0.43 -67.29
CA ALA A 250 36.04 -0.73 -68.65
C ALA A 250 36.06 0.54 -69.53
N GLY A 251 35.58 1.67 -69.02
CA GLY A 251 35.63 2.96 -69.72
C GLY A 251 37.05 3.42 -70.01
N ALA A 252 37.96 3.30 -69.04
CA ALA A 252 39.37 3.64 -69.23
C ALA A 252 40.05 2.74 -70.28
N ALA A 253 39.78 1.43 -70.27
CA ALA A 253 40.33 0.50 -71.26
C ALA A 253 39.86 0.82 -72.68
N VAL A 254 38.58 1.17 -72.84
CA VAL A 254 38.02 1.61 -74.12
C VAL A 254 38.68 2.92 -74.57
N ALA A 255 38.81 3.91 -73.68
CA ALA A 255 39.47 5.18 -74.02
C ALA A 255 40.93 4.98 -74.44
N CYS A 256 41.69 4.14 -73.72
CA CYS A 256 43.08 3.83 -74.06
C CYS A 256 43.21 3.15 -75.43
N SER A 257 42.33 2.20 -75.74
CA SER A 257 42.34 1.53 -77.06
C SER A 257 41.96 2.47 -78.19
N PHE A 258 41.02 3.40 -77.99
CA PHE A 258 40.73 4.44 -78.97
C PHE A 258 41.92 5.37 -79.20
N MET A 259 42.59 5.80 -78.11
CA MET A 259 43.75 6.68 -78.22
C MET A 259 44.93 6.00 -78.93
N THR A 260 45.20 4.73 -78.64
CA THR A 260 46.30 3.99 -79.31
C THR A 260 46.01 3.83 -80.80
N VAL A 261 44.78 3.49 -81.18
CA VAL A 261 44.38 3.38 -82.60
C VAL A 261 44.48 4.73 -83.31
N MET A 262 44.03 5.81 -82.68
CA MET A 262 44.18 7.17 -83.24
C MET A 262 45.65 7.54 -83.44
N TRP A 263 46.52 7.26 -82.46
CA TRP A 263 47.96 7.51 -82.57
C TRP A 263 48.61 6.66 -83.66
N LEU A 264 48.24 5.39 -83.80
CA LEU A 264 48.73 4.53 -84.88
C LEU A 264 48.31 5.06 -86.25
N MET A 265 47.04 5.48 -86.42
CA MET A 265 46.57 6.10 -87.65
C MET A 265 47.27 7.42 -87.95
N PHE A 266 47.52 8.25 -86.93
CA PHE A 266 48.26 9.49 -87.07
C PHE A 266 49.71 9.22 -87.50
N MET A 267 50.43 8.35 -86.81
CA MET A 267 51.81 7.99 -87.14
C MET A 267 51.93 7.37 -88.54
N TRP A 268 50.96 6.55 -88.92
CA TRP A 268 50.89 5.99 -90.28
C TRP A 268 50.75 7.09 -91.33
N ASN A 269 49.78 7.99 -91.17
CA ASN A 269 49.49 9.02 -92.17
C ASN A 269 50.49 10.17 -92.19
N ALA A 270 50.98 10.61 -91.03
CA ALA A 270 51.85 11.78 -90.89
C ALA A 270 53.34 11.47 -91.03
N VAL A 271 53.76 10.23 -90.72
CA VAL A 271 55.17 9.85 -90.72
C VAL A 271 55.43 8.72 -91.72
N ALA A 272 54.84 7.54 -91.51
CA ALA A 272 55.22 6.36 -92.29
C ALA A 272 54.90 6.50 -93.78
N LYS A 273 53.71 6.99 -94.13
CA LYS A 273 53.27 7.19 -95.52
C LYS A 273 54.15 8.19 -96.28
N PRO A 274 54.38 9.43 -95.81
CA PRO A 274 55.25 10.36 -96.52
C PRO A 274 56.70 9.86 -96.59
N PHE A 275 57.23 9.18 -95.56
CA PHE A 275 58.55 8.55 -95.64
C PHE A 275 58.59 7.42 -96.69
N SER A 276 57.56 6.58 -96.77
CA SER A 276 57.43 5.55 -97.79
C SER A 276 57.34 6.14 -99.19
N ASP A 277 56.58 7.22 -99.37
CA ASP A 277 56.44 7.91 -100.66
C ASP A 277 57.78 8.53 -101.11
N ILE A 278 58.52 9.16 -100.18
CA ILE A 278 59.87 9.68 -100.44
C ILE A 278 60.85 8.53 -100.76
N LEU A 279 60.81 7.43 -100.00
CA LEU A 279 61.69 6.28 -100.24
C LEU A 279 61.39 5.62 -101.59
N HIS A 280 60.11 5.48 -101.96
CA HIS A 280 59.71 4.98 -103.27
C HIS A 280 60.16 5.90 -104.40
N GLU A 281 60.06 7.22 -104.22
CA GLU A 281 60.55 8.20 -105.20
C GLU A 281 62.08 8.14 -105.33
N MET A 282 62.82 7.98 -104.23
CA MET A 282 64.27 7.79 -104.26
C MET A 282 64.69 6.47 -104.93
N LEU A 283 63.97 5.38 -104.69
CA LEU A 283 64.20 4.09 -105.36
C LEU A 283 63.83 4.14 -106.85
N ARG A 284 62.76 4.87 -107.22
CA ARG A 284 62.36 5.08 -108.61
C ARG A 284 63.40 5.88 -109.40
N ARG A 285 63.99 6.92 -108.78
CA ARG A 285 65.10 7.69 -109.37
C ARG A 285 66.37 6.86 -109.55
N ARG A 286 66.65 5.91 -108.65
CA ARG A 286 67.81 5.01 -108.75
C ARG A 286 67.69 3.98 -109.88
N ASN A 287 66.48 3.55 -110.24
CA ASN A 287 66.26 2.55 -111.31
C ASN A 287 66.16 3.16 -112.73
N HIS A 288 66.26 4.48 -112.88
CA HIS A 288 66.22 5.20 -114.16
C HIS A 288 67.55 5.90 -114.51
N GLN A 289 68.64 5.58 -113.80
CA GLN A 289 70.03 5.85 -114.19
C GLN A 289 70.68 4.52 -114.61
#